data_AF-A0A5K3F8N0-F1
#
_entry.id   AF-A0A5K3F8N0-F1
#
_cell.length_a   1.000
_cell.length_b   1.000
_cell.length_c   1.000
_cell.angle_alpha   90.00
_cell.angle_beta   90.00
_cell.angle_gamma   90.00
#
_symmetry.space_group_name_H-M   'P 1'
#
loop_
_entity.id
_entity.type
_entity.pdbx_description
1 polymer ?
#
loop_
_entity_poly.entity_id
_entity_poly.type
_entity_poly.pdbx_seq_one_letter_code
_entity_poly.pdbx_strand_id
1 'polypeptide(L)'
;MSLQFTPSQFLFQTRSPQVLAATDNNFALLAHLLATEGLPGDVIEVDASGRLKEGAPYVFLREALTSAYGKLDKPVALGGVFMLTGSKGRFHVLPDFPDHPVDSPSRVAEFLKFFEMEPPVMGMGTLVSHDPFGIDLKLDHFHCYNEKRDLAGHFYWDTEPQTAHYKFYLTVAKSLLRIDPKPK
;
A
#
# COMPACT_ATOMS: atom_id res chain seq x y z
N MET A 1 -20.80 -31.16 -21.20
CA MET A 1 -20.42 -29.81 -21.63
C MET A 1 -19.31 -29.35 -20.70
N SER A 2 -18.06 -29.61 -21.08
CA SER A 2 -16.88 -29.36 -20.24
C SER A 2 -16.40 -27.92 -20.45
N LEU A 3 -16.43 -27.12 -19.38
CA LEU A 3 -15.85 -25.78 -19.36
C LEU A 3 -14.32 -25.92 -19.43
N GLN A 4 -13.76 -25.63 -20.60
CA GLN A 4 -12.33 -25.45 -20.77
C GLN A 4 -11.95 -24.09 -20.17
N PHE A 5 -11.24 -24.11 -19.05
CA PHE A 5 -10.52 -22.93 -18.57
C PHE A 5 -9.31 -22.71 -19.47
N THR A 6 -9.33 -21.65 -20.27
CA THR A 6 -8.13 -21.13 -20.92
C THR A 6 -7.32 -20.38 -19.86
N PRO A 7 -6.07 -20.78 -19.57
CA PRO A 7 -5.19 -19.97 -18.74
C PRO A 7 -4.90 -18.69 -19.53
N SER A 8 -5.26 -17.53 -18.99
CA SER A 8 -4.75 -16.28 -19.52
C SER A 8 -3.23 -16.33 -19.47
N GLN A 9 -2.60 -16.15 -20.64
CA GLN A 9 -1.16 -16.15 -20.80
C GLN A 9 -0.56 -14.88 -20.17
N PHE A 10 -0.50 -14.84 -18.84
CA PHE A 10 0.55 -14.07 -18.19
C PHE A 10 1.82 -14.92 -18.30
N LEU A 11 2.63 -14.62 -19.31
CA LEU A 11 4.03 -15.03 -19.35
C LEU A 11 4.76 -14.34 -18.20
N PHE A 12 4.56 -14.83 -16.97
CA PHE A 12 5.51 -14.62 -15.91
C PHE A 12 6.79 -15.32 -16.37
N GLN A 13 7.71 -14.57 -16.97
CA GLN A 13 9.08 -15.06 -17.10
C GLN A 13 9.49 -15.50 -15.69
N THR A 14 9.78 -16.78 -15.55
CA THR A 14 10.29 -17.43 -14.34
C THR A 14 11.70 -16.94 -14.04
N ARG A 15 11.86 -15.64 -13.82
CA ARG A 15 13.09 -15.10 -13.26
C ARG A 15 12.98 -15.32 -11.76
N SER A 16 13.94 -16.05 -11.20
CA SER A 16 14.14 -16.08 -9.76
C SER A 16 14.13 -14.63 -9.23
N PRO A 17 13.47 -14.35 -8.10
CA PRO A 17 13.48 -13.01 -7.51
C PRO A 17 14.92 -12.51 -7.41
N GLN A 18 15.20 -11.37 -8.03
CA GLN A 18 16.53 -10.76 -7.94
C GLN A 18 16.54 -9.79 -6.76
N VAL A 19 17.46 -10.01 -5.83
CA VAL A 19 17.80 -9.01 -4.82
C VAL A 19 18.67 -7.97 -5.51
N LEU A 20 18.14 -6.77 -5.71
CA LEU A 20 18.89 -5.64 -6.24
C LEU A 20 19.35 -4.78 -5.06
N ALA A 21 20.66 -4.54 -4.98
CA ALA A 21 21.19 -3.57 -4.04
C ALA A 21 20.78 -2.15 -4.51
N ALA A 22 20.16 -1.38 -3.62
CA ALA A 22 19.88 0.01 -3.90
C ALA A 22 21.21 0.78 -4.02
N THR A 23 21.33 1.65 -5.02
CA THR A 23 22.51 2.51 -5.20
C THR A 23 22.52 3.69 -4.23
N ASP A 24 21.36 4.01 -3.67
CA ASP A 24 21.12 4.98 -2.62
C ASP A 24 19.97 4.48 -1.73
N ASN A 25 20.04 4.72 -0.42
CA ASN A 25 19.01 4.42 0.56
C ASN A 25 18.46 5.69 1.25
N ASN A 26 18.75 6.87 0.70
CA ASN A 26 18.20 8.13 1.19
C ASN A 26 16.68 8.21 0.98
N PHE A 27 16.00 8.71 2.01
CA PHE A 27 14.62 9.19 1.97
C PHE A 27 14.51 10.34 2.97
N ALA A 28 13.46 11.16 2.85
CA ALA A 28 13.27 12.34 3.68
C ALA A 28 11.87 12.39 4.29
N LEU A 29 11.75 13.17 5.38
CA LEU A 29 10.53 13.51 6.10
C LEU A 29 9.86 12.35 6.85
N LEU A 30 9.46 11.28 6.16
CA LEU A 30 8.79 10.14 6.77
C LEU A 30 8.96 8.88 5.94
N ALA A 31 8.96 7.73 6.61
CA ALA A 31 8.90 6.42 5.97
C ALA A 31 8.11 5.44 6.84
N HIS A 32 7.35 4.56 6.16
CA HIS A 32 6.66 3.44 6.77
C HIS A 32 7.16 2.18 6.09
N LEU A 33 7.98 1.43 6.81
CA LEU A 33 8.80 0.37 6.24
C LEU A 33 8.43 -0.98 6.85
N LEU A 34 8.33 -1.98 5.98
CA LEU A 34 8.44 -3.38 6.37
C LEU A 34 9.89 -3.81 6.12
N ALA A 35 10.55 -4.35 7.14
CA ALA A 35 11.87 -4.97 7.02
C ALA A 35 11.75 -6.49 7.24
N THR A 36 12.31 -7.28 6.33
CA THR A 36 12.33 -8.76 6.40
C THR A 36 13.67 -9.29 5.90
N GLU A 37 13.93 -10.58 6.15
CA GLU A 37 15.09 -11.29 5.59
C GLU A 37 14.91 -11.64 4.09
N GLY A 38 13.73 -11.38 3.52
CA GLY A 38 13.42 -11.72 2.12
C GLY A 38 13.36 -13.21 1.82
N LEU A 39 13.25 -14.06 2.84
CA LEU A 39 13.19 -15.52 2.69
C LEU A 39 11.77 -16.00 2.31
N PRO A 40 11.65 -17.11 1.56
CA PRO A 40 10.36 -17.76 1.35
C PRO A 40 9.72 -18.19 2.68
N GLY A 41 8.40 -18.14 2.75
CA GLY A 41 7.64 -18.57 3.92
C GLY A 41 6.15 -18.30 3.76
N ASP A 42 5.39 -18.65 4.80
CA ASP A 42 3.96 -18.42 4.82
C ASP A 42 3.63 -16.93 4.85
N VAL A 43 2.65 -16.55 4.04
CA VAL A 43 2.12 -15.19 3.94
C VAL A 43 0.59 -15.25 3.97
N ILE A 44 -0.01 -14.11 4.32
CA ILE A 44 -1.45 -13.91 4.22
C ILE A 44 -1.73 -13.43 2.79
N GLU A 45 -2.43 -14.25 2.02
CA GLU A 45 -2.99 -13.84 0.73
C GLU A 45 -4.39 -13.24 0.93
N VAL A 46 -4.63 -12.07 0.35
CA VAL A 46 -5.98 -11.51 0.19
C VAL A 46 -6.26 -11.33 -1.29
N ASP A 47 -7.20 -12.10 -1.81
CA ASP A 47 -7.67 -12.04 -3.20
C ASP A 47 -9.12 -11.51 -3.19
N ALA A 48 -9.32 -10.31 -3.70
CA ALA A 48 -10.59 -9.60 -3.65
C ALA A 48 -10.90 -8.89 -4.96
N SER A 49 -12.12 -9.08 -5.47
CA SER A 49 -12.61 -8.42 -6.69
C SER A 49 -13.92 -7.70 -6.42
N GLY A 50 -14.18 -6.61 -7.16
CA GLY A 50 -15.42 -5.86 -7.07
C GLY A 50 -15.52 -5.06 -5.78
N ARG A 51 -15.09 -3.81 -5.81
CA ARG A 51 -15.20 -2.92 -4.65
C ARG A 51 -16.65 -2.45 -4.47
N LEU A 52 -17.23 -2.83 -3.33
CA LEU A 52 -18.62 -2.51 -2.97
C LEU A 52 -18.80 -1.25 -2.11
N LYS A 53 -17.72 -0.78 -1.46
CA LYS A 53 -17.71 0.36 -0.53
C LYS A 53 -16.82 1.48 -1.08
N GLU A 54 -17.18 2.73 -0.82
CA GLU A 54 -16.30 3.87 -1.09
C GLU A 54 -15.04 3.84 -0.22
N GLY A 55 -13.90 4.19 -0.80
CA GLY A 55 -12.60 4.20 -0.14
C GLY A 55 -11.59 3.26 -0.80
N ALA A 56 -10.48 3.04 -0.10
CA ALA A 56 -9.36 2.26 -0.61
C ALA A 56 -9.31 0.87 0.02
N PRO A 57 -8.83 -0.17 -0.71
CA PRO A 57 -8.75 -1.54 -0.20
C PRO A 57 -7.91 -1.66 1.07
N TYR A 58 -6.79 -0.92 1.18
CA TYR A 58 -5.94 -0.93 2.37
C TYR A 58 -6.63 -0.29 3.59
N VAL A 59 -7.54 0.68 3.38
CA VAL A 59 -8.36 1.23 4.46
C VAL A 59 -9.32 0.16 4.99
N PHE A 60 -9.93 -0.65 4.11
CA PHE A 60 -10.82 -1.74 4.54
C PHE A 60 -10.07 -2.82 5.32
N LEU A 61 -8.85 -3.17 4.88
CA LEU A 61 -7.97 -4.08 5.63
C LEU A 61 -7.60 -3.52 7.00
N ARG A 62 -7.25 -2.22 7.08
CA ARG A 62 -7.01 -1.56 8.37
C ARG A 62 -8.25 -1.59 9.26
N GLU A 63 -9.44 -1.25 8.73
CA GLU A 63 -10.69 -1.28 9.48
C GLU A 63 -10.99 -2.69 10.05
N ALA A 64 -10.76 -3.73 9.25
CA ALA A 64 -10.90 -5.11 9.69
C ALA A 64 -9.91 -5.45 10.82
N LEU A 65 -8.64 -5.03 10.69
CA LEU A 65 -7.63 -5.19 11.74
C LEU A 65 -8.00 -4.43 13.01
N THR A 66 -8.47 -3.18 12.91
CA THR A 66 -8.93 -2.40 14.05
C THR A 66 -10.12 -3.07 14.75
N SER A 67 -11.08 -3.57 13.98
CA SER A 67 -12.26 -4.26 14.53
C SER A 67 -11.86 -5.52 15.32
N ALA A 68 -10.93 -6.31 14.80
CA ALA A 68 -10.49 -7.55 15.43
C ALA A 68 -9.54 -7.32 16.62
N TYR A 69 -8.62 -6.35 16.52
CA TYR A 69 -7.47 -6.23 17.43
C TYR A 69 -7.35 -4.89 18.16
N GLY A 70 -8.23 -3.92 17.88
CA GLY A 70 -8.12 -2.54 18.38
C GLY A 70 -8.29 -2.34 19.88
N LYS A 71 -8.65 -3.40 20.62
CA LYS A 71 -8.80 -3.40 22.09
C LYS A 71 -7.63 -4.06 22.82
N LEU A 72 -6.65 -4.58 22.09
CA LEU A 72 -5.48 -5.22 22.68
C LEU A 72 -4.49 -4.16 23.19
N ASP A 73 -3.66 -4.54 24.16
CA ASP A 73 -2.62 -3.62 24.68
C ASP A 73 -1.49 -3.38 23.65
N LYS A 74 -1.36 -4.27 22.66
CA LYS A 74 -0.35 -4.21 21.62
C LYS A 74 -1.00 -4.19 20.24
N PRO A 75 -0.48 -3.39 19.30
CA PRO A 75 -1.01 -3.35 17.94
C PRO A 75 -0.58 -4.59 17.16
N VAL A 76 -1.50 -5.10 16.35
CA VAL A 76 -1.16 -5.98 15.22
C VAL A 76 -0.77 -5.09 14.03
N ALA A 77 0.41 -5.32 13.47
CA ALA A 77 0.90 -4.64 12.28
C ALA A 77 1.19 -5.65 11.17
N LEU A 78 0.78 -5.32 9.94
CA LEU A 78 1.07 -6.06 8.73
C LEU A 78 1.88 -5.18 7.78
N GLY A 79 2.66 -5.81 6.91
CA GLY A 79 3.22 -5.14 5.75
C GLY A 79 3.33 -6.11 4.59
N GLY A 80 3.56 -5.58 3.40
CA GLY A 80 3.81 -6.40 2.23
C GLY A 80 3.51 -5.66 0.94
N VAL A 81 3.06 -6.44 -0.04
CA VAL A 81 2.83 -5.95 -1.40
C VAL A 81 1.40 -6.25 -1.84
N PHE A 82 0.92 -5.52 -2.83
CA PHE A 82 -0.28 -5.88 -3.55
C PHE A 82 -0.17 -5.58 -5.03
N MET A 83 -1.05 -6.19 -5.80
CA MET A 83 -1.25 -5.89 -7.21
C MET A 83 -2.69 -5.47 -7.43
N LEU A 84 -2.90 -4.33 -8.09
CA LEU A 84 -4.20 -3.93 -8.64
C LEU A 84 -4.23 -4.28 -10.13
N THR A 85 -5.27 -4.99 -10.51
CA THR A 85 -5.59 -5.36 -11.90
C THR A 85 -7.07 -5.09 -12.18
N GLY A 86 -7.46 -5.07 -13.46
CA GLY A 86 -8.86 -4.88 -13.86
C GLY A 86 -9.42 -3.49 -13.61
N SER A 87 -8.66 -2.58 -12.99
CA SER A 87 -9.02 -1.17 -12.86
C SER A 87 -7.78 -0.27 -12.87
N LYS A 88 -7.95 0.95 -13.37
CA LYS A 88 -7.03 2.06 -13.12
C LYS A 88 -7.01 2.45 -11.64
N GLY A 89 -5.91 3.05 -11.20
CA GLY A 89 -5.83 3.69 -9.88
C GLY A 89 -5.67 5.20 -10.00
N ARG A 90 -6.19 5.93 -9.02
CA ARG A 90 -5.88 7.33 -8.76
C ARG A 90 -4.75 7.42 -7.73
N PHE A 91 -3.75 8.22 -8.04
CA PHE A 91 -2.53 8.39 -7.23
C PHE A 91 -2.23 9.87 -7.03
N HIS A 92 -1.36 10.17 -6.08
CA HIS A 92 -0.79 11.52 -5.96
C HIS A 92 0.72 11.52 -5.71
N VAL A 93 1.34 12.61 -6.11
CA VAL A 93 2.71 13.00 -5.71
C VAL A 93 2.67 14.36 -5.01
N LEU A 94 3.69 14.61 -4.21
CA LEU A 94 3.94 15.90 -3.60
C LEU A 94 4.84 16.71 -4.56
N PRO A 95 4.41 17.87 -5.06
CA PRO A 95 5.29 18.81 -5.75
C PRO A 95 6.19 19.55 -4.75
N ASP A 96 6.89 20.59 -5.23
CA ASP A 96 7.67 21.47 -4.37
C ASP A 96 6.83 22.03 -3.21
N PHE A 97 7.44 22.13 -2.03
CA PHE A 97 6.75 22.66 -0.85
C PHE A 97 6.31 24.11 -1.09
N PRO A 98 5.05 24.44 -0.79
CA PRO A 98 4.59 25.82 -0.89
C PRO A 98 5.27 26.71 0.15
N ASP A 99 5.26 28.02 -0.11
CA ASP A 99 5.75 29.07 0.78
C ASP A 99 4.81 29.37 1.96
N HIS A 100 3.69 28.65 2.04
CA HIS A 100 2.65 28.78 3.04
C HIS A 100 2.31 27.42 3.67
N PRO A 101 1.75 27.40 4.90
CA PRO A 101 1.38 26.15 5.55
C PRO A 101 0.32 25.35 4.78
N VAL A 102 0.50 24.03 4.68
CA VAL A 102 -0.51 23.08 4.18
C VAL A 102 -1.30 22.52 5.35
N ASP A 103 -2.20 23.36 5.90
CA ASP A 103 -2.86 23.17 7.20
C ASP A 103 -4.39 23.05 7.10
N SER A 104 -4.94 22.97 5.90
CA SER A 104 -6.37 22.77 5.66
C SER A 104 -6.63 21.73 4.57
N PRO A 105 -7.80 21.07 4.55
CA PRO A 105 -8.14 20.12 3.50
C PRO A 105 -8.07 20.71 2.08
N SER A 106 -8.45 21.98 1.92
CA SER A 106 -8.37 22.65 0.61
C SER A 106 -6.93 22.88 0.17
N ARG A 107 -6.06 23.30 1.08
CA ARG A 107 -4.62 23.47 0.80
C ARG A 107 -3.92 22.15 0.53
N VAL A 108 -4.30 21.08 1.23
CA VAL A 108 -3.82 19.72 0.93
C VAL A 108 -4.24 19.33 -0.48
N ALA A 109 -5.51 19.54 -0.84
CA ALA A 109 -6.01 19.18 -2.17
C ALA A 109 -5.33 19.98 -3.30
N GLU A 110 -4.98 21.25 -3.06
CA GLU A 110 -4.23 22.10 -3.99
C GLU A 110 -2.76 21.67 -4.11
N PHE A 111 -2.15 21.29 -2.99
CA PHE A 111 -0.76 20.84 -2.96
C PHE A 111 -0.56 19.51 -3.69
N LEU A 112 -1.49 18.55 -3.54
CA LEU A 112 -1.33 17.22 -4.14
C LEU A 112 -1.57 17.23 -5.65
N LYS A 113 -0.61 16.70 -6.42
CA LYS A 113 -0.78 16.46 -7.86
C LYS A 113 -1.32 15.05 -8.10
N PHE A 114 -2.55 14.97 -8.58
CA PHE A 114 -3.21 13.70 -8.89
C PHE A 114 -2.99 13.25 -10.33
N PHE A 115 -2.90 11.94 -10.52
CA PHE A 115 -2.82 11.28 -11.83
C PHE A 115 -3.40 9.87 -11.74
N GLU A 116 -3.55 9.22 -12.90
CA GLU A 116 -3.98 7.83 -12.98
C GLU A 116 -2.89 6.94 -13.56
N MET A 117 -2.85 5.68 -13.11
CA MET A 117 -2.04 4.63 -13.73
C MET A 117 -2.95 3.51 -14.23
N GLU A 118 -2.65 3.01 -15.43
CA GLU A 118 -3.25 1.81 -15.98
C GLU A 118 -2.75 0.55 -15.24
N PRO A 119 -3.59 -0.49 -15.08
CA PRO A 119 -3.14 -1.76 -14.52
C PRO A 119 -2.16 -2.49 -15.47
N PRO A 120 -1.28 -3.37 -14.95
CA PRO A 120 -1.15 -3.70 -13.54
C PRO A 120 -0.38 -2.64 -12.76
N VAL A 121 -0.85 -2.36 -11.55
CA VAL A 121 -0.16 -1.50 -10.58
C VAL A 121 0.35 -2.35 -9.42
N MET A 122 1.62 -2.16 -9.06
CA MET A 122 2.24 -2.83 -7.91
C MET A 122 2.34 -1.85 -6.76
N GLY A 123 1.81 -2.25 -5.61
CA GLY A 123 1.84 -1.48 -4.38
C GLY A 123 2.64 -2.16 -3.28
N MET A 124 3.20 -1.35 -2.38
CA MET A 124 3.91 -1.80 -1.19
C MET A 124 3.59 -0.87 -0.03
N GLY A 125 3.47 -1.43 1.16
CA GLY A 125 3.07 -0.63 2.31
C GLY A 125 2.86 -1.40 3.59
N THR A 126 2.30 -0.69 4.56
CA THR A 126 2.10 -1.17 5.93
C THR A 126 0.69 -0.86 6.42
N LEU A 127 0.20 -1.69 7.32
CA LEU A 127 -1.07 -1.56 8.03
C LEU A 127 -0.83 -1.75 9.52
N VAL A 128 -1.47 -0.95 10.36
CA VAL A 128 -1.43 -1.08 11.82
C VAL A 128 -2.85 -0.99 12.35
N SER A 129 -3.23 -1.96 13.19
CA SER A 129 -4.59 -2.06 13.74
C SER A 129 -5.02 -0.83 14.56
N HIS A 130 -4.13 -0.28 15.38
CA HIS A 130 -4.40 0.88 16.25
C HIS A 130 -3.08 1.47 16.80
N ASP A 131 -3.17 2.64 17.45
CA ASP A 131 -2.05 3.28 18.17
C ASP A 131 -2.34 3.29 19.69
N PRO A 132 -2.06 2.20 20.41
CA PRO A 132 -2.36 2.11 21.84
C PRO A 132 -1.43 2.98 22.69
N PHE A 133 -0.31 3.44 22.15
CA PHE A 133 0.70 4.21 22.90
C PHE A 133 0.60 5.72 22.67
N GLY A 134 -0.25 6.16 21.73
CA GLY A 134 -0.38 7.58 21.37
C GLY A 134 0.92 8.18 20.84
N ILE A 135 1.65 7.40 20.03
CA ILE A 135 2.97 7.78 19.48
C ILE A 135 2.89 8.25 18.02
N ASP A 136 1.69 8.62 17.57
CA ASP A 136 1.41 9.20 16.25
C ASP A 136 1.77 8.22 15.13
N LEU A 137 1.28 6.99 15.24
CA LEU A 137 1.44 5.99 14.19
C LEU A 137 0.53 6.30 12.99
N LYS A 138 1.10 6.29 11.78
CA LYS A 138 0.30 6.18 10.57
C LYS A 138 -0.20 4.74 10.45
N LEU A 139 -1.53 4.58 10.46
CA LEU A 139 -2.15 3.25 10.51
C LEU A 139 -2.23 2.54 9.16
N ASP A 140 -2.08 3.27 8.07
CA ASP A 140 -2.03 2.72 6.72
C ASP A 140 -1.22 3.64 5.80
N HIS A 141 -0.36 3.06 4.99
CA HIS A 141 0.43 3.81 4.02
C HIS A 141 0.91 2.90 2.90
N PHE A 142 0.46 3.14 1.66
CA PHE A 142 0.88 2.40 0.47
C PHE A 142 1.36 3.33 -0.63
N HIS A 143 2.53 3.02 -1.19
CA HIS A 143 3.05 3.62 -2.41
C HIS A 143 3.02 2.59 -3.53
N CYS A 144 2.88 3.06 -4.75
CA CYS A 144 2.69 2.21 -5.91
C CYS A 144 3.53 2.67 -7.09
N TYR A 145 3.78 1.76 -8.01
CA TYR A 145 4.40 2.02 -9.31
C TYR A 145 3.73 1.16 -10.39
N ASN A 146 3.82 1.61 -11.63
CA ASN A 146 3.30 0.86 -12.77
C ASN A 146 4.32 -0.14 -13.33
N GLU A 147 3.86 -1.08 -14.16
CA GLU A 147 4.73 -2.10 -14.75
C GLU A 147 5.90 -1.54 -15.57
N LYS A 148 5.69 -0.43 -16.28
CA LYS A 148 6.73 0.25 -17.06
C LYS A 148 7.79 0.94 -16.20
N ARG A 149 7.51 1.14 -14.90
CA ARG A 149 8.38 1.79 -13.91
C ARG A 149 8.74 3.25 -14.28
N ASP A 150 7.84 3.92 -14.98
CA ASP A 150 7.94 5.34 -15.33
C ASP A 150 6.97 6.21 -14.53
N LEU A 151 6.01 5.60 -13.81
CA LEU A 151 5.08 6.29 -12.92
C LEU A 151 5.08 5.63 -11.54
N ALA A 152 5.10 6.46 -10.49
CA ALA A 152 4.99 6.06 -9.10
C ALA A 152 4.34 7.15 -8.25
N GLY A 153 3.68 6.77 -7.16
CA GLY A 153 3.07 7.72 -6.24
C GLY A 153 2.33 7.05 -5.08
N HIS A 154 1.71 7.87 -4.24
CA HIS A 154 0.86 7.40 -3.15
C HIS A 154 -0.49 6.95 -3.73
N PHE A 155 -0.91 5.73 -3.40
CA PHE A 155 -2.19 5.19 -3.87
C PHE A 155 -3.36 5.81 -3.13
N TYR A 156 -4.41 6.17 -3.86
CA TYR A 156 -5.61 6.76 -3.28
C TYR A 156 -6.80 5.80 -3.34
N TRP A 157 -7.23 5.41 -4.55
CA TRP A 157 -8.25 4.37 -4.76
C TRP A 157 -8.27 3.94 -6.23
N ASP A 158 -8.91 2.82 -6.55
CA ASP A 158 -9.31 2.44 -7.92
C ASP A 158 -10.41 3.35 -8.47
N THR A 159 -10.47 3.50 -9.79
CA THR A 159 -11.49 4.33 -10.44
C THR A 159 -12.56 3.52 -11.19
N GLU A 160 -12.41 2.20 -11.28
CA GLU A 160 -13.38 1.27 -11.91
C GLU A 160 -13.73 0.15 -10.92
N PRO A 161 -14.53 0.44 -9.87
CA PRO A 161 -14.72 -0.45 -8.72
C PRO A 161 -15.27 -1.83 -9.05
N GLN A 162 -16.11 -1.94 -10.08
CA GLN A 162 -16.76 -3.21 -10.43
C GLN A 162 -15.77 -4.24 -11.01
N THR A 163 -14.69 -3.78 -11.62
CA THR A 163 -13.68 -4.62 -12.27
C THR A 163 -12.35 -4.62 -11.54
N ALA A 164 -12.20 -3.77 -10.52
CA ALA A 164 -11.02 -3.76 -9.65
C ALA A 164 -10.82 -5.13 -8.99
N HIS A 165 -9.63 -5.69 -9.18
CA HIS A 165 -9.16 -6.92 -8.56
C HIS A 165 -7.83 -6.67 -7.86
N TYR A 166 -7.78 -7.00 -6.58
CA TYR A 166 -6.62 -6.84 -5.73
C TYR A 166 -6.12 -8.19 -5.26
N LYS A 167 -4.80 -8.36 -5.34
CA LYS A 167 -4.09 -9.46 -4.70
C LYS A 167 -3.04 -8.92 -3.76
N PHE A 168 -3.23 -9.08 -2.46
CA PHE A 168 -2.25 -8.72 -1.42
C PHE A 168 -1.49 -9.95 -0.96
N TYR A 169 -0.20 -9.77 -0.67
CA TYR A 169 0.61 -10.71 0.08
C TYR A 169 1.21 -9.97 1.27
N LEU A 170 0.75 -10.33 2.47
CA LEU A 170 1.05 -9.62 3.71
C LEU A 170 1.73 -10.56 4.71
N THR A 171 2.62 -10.00 5.51
CA THR A 171 3.25 -10.68 6.65
C THR A 171 2.99 -9.90 7.93
N VAL A 172 2.94 -10.62 9.06
CA VAL A 172 2.77 -10.04 10.39
C VAL A 172 4.12 -9.55 10.90
N ALA A 173 4.19 -8.28 11.29
CA ALA A 173 5.40 -7.72 11.89
C ALA A 173 5.60 -8.28 13.31
N LYS A 174 6.79 -8.79 13.59
CA LYS A 174 7.19 -9.28 14.93
C LYS A 174 7.48 -8.13 15.91
N SER A 175 7.91 -7.00 15.37
CA SER A 175 8.31 -5.82 16.13
C SER A 175 7.90 -4.56 15.37
N LEU A 176 7.59 -3.50 16.11
CA LEU A 176 7.36 -2.16 15.59
C LEU A 176 8.41 -1.22 16.17
N LEU A 177 9.08 -0.45 15.32
CA LEU A 177 10.09 0.51 15.71
C LEU A 177 9.66 1.91 15.26
N ARG A 178 9.55 2.85 16.21
CA ARG A 178 9.33 4.27 15.93
C ARG A 178 10.65 5.02 16.10
N ILE A 179 11.13 5.61 15.02
CA ILE A 179 12.36 6.42 14.97
C ILE A 179 11.96 7.88 14.77
N ASP A 180 12.64 8.79 15.44
CA ASP A 180 12.47 10.25 15.30
C ASP A 180 11.00 10.72 15.34
N PRO A 181 10.31 10.52 16.48
CA PRO A 181 8.95 11.03 16.65
C PRO A 181 8.94 12.55 16.70
N LYS A 182 7.89 13.16 16.15
CA LYS A 182 7.67 14.61 16.31
C LYS A 182 7.68 14.96 17.80
N PRO A 183 8.29 16.08 18.21
CA PRO A 183 8.16 16.58 19.57
C PRO A 183 6.67 16.73 19.94
N LYS A 184 6.34 16.41 21.19
CA LYS A 184 4.99 16.59 21.74
C LYS A 184 4.68 18.07 21.97
#